data_AF-A0A653E6C7-F1
#
_entry.id   AF-A0A653E6C7-F1
#
_cell.length_a   1.000
_cell.length_b   1.000
_cell.length_c   1.000
_cell.angle_alpha   90.00
_cell.angle_beta   90.00
_cell.angle_gamma   90.00
#
_symmetry.space_group_name_H-M   'P 1'
#
loop_
_entity.id
_entity.type
_entity.pdbx_description
1 polymer ?
#
loop_
_entity_poly.entity_id
_entity_poly.type
_entity_poly.pdbx_seq_one_letter_code
_entity_poly.pdbx_strand_id
1 'polypeptide(L)'
;MFQFKPLAVAVLAIVSLPALANNSTSTQTQEGEDHIADVFQTQAGRSQATQTQDGSGQIGWIEQEFGRNRAEQTQSGDTNDSFVLQSGESRSRSVQVQNGSLQGSANFQEGGSDNLIRSNQGGSSHFGSGTQLFETNSEMHLRQRGNANEADQYQADGERNNATIDQRGSGNMASTDSFLQRDSQMTINQNGDANEAFIYQDEGDFTTATVDQVGAQNVVDAFQSAQMNSHYTLTQTGNLNGAQIDQTAGTDNLLTITQIGNGNELAAEQYNASMMTASLTQNGSVNYAEAYQEGTGHVLTVNSTGTGNEVYAGIVSGSNGQYGTGQTATLTQNGEFNAITLTQDGLQQLAVLNQTGSENSMETSQGGTSNELYFSQDGEGNQLLVDQTGTDNLVDGTSTADFSSVEITQSGANNQSLTEQSIGSDNSIVVSQTDNANLSSVFQAGSFNSATVTQSGNNMISTITQNGNGNTANAVQQ
;
A
#
# COMPACT_ATOMS: atom_id res chain seq x y z
N MET A 1 -3.38 -19.19 -67.96
CA MET A 1 -2.58 -20.30 -67.43
C MET A 1 -1.37 -19.69 -66.74
N PHE A 2 -1.42 -19.52 -65.41
CA PHE A 2 -0.30 -18.91 -64.67
C PHE A 2 0.78 -19.96 -64.44
N GLN A 3 2.03 -19.63 -64.79
CA GLN A 3 3.19 -20.43 -64.40
C GLN A 3 3.68 -19.93 -63.05
N PHE A 4 3.58 -20.77 -62.02
CA PHE A 4 4.34 -20.56 -60.79
C PHE A 4 5.83 -20.68 -61.10
N LYS A 5 6.61 -19.67 -60.71
CA LYS A 5 8.07 -19.81 -60.58
C LYS A 5 8.36 -20.40 -59.19
N PRO A 6 9.37 -21.28 -59.03
CA PRO A 6 9.77 -21.72 -57.71
C PRO A 6 10.31 -20.54 -56.90
N LEU A 7 9.87 -20.41 -55.65
CA LEU A 7 10.58 -19.60 -54.66
C LEU A 7 11.90 -20.32 -54.34
N ALA A 8 13.02 -19.60 -54.42
CA ALA A 8 14.29 -20.10 -53.94
C ALA A 8 14.48 -19.62 -52.48
N VAL A 9 14.27 -20.52 -51.52
CA VAL A 9 14.61 -20.26 -50.11
C VAL A 9 16.13 -20.23 -50.00
N ALA A 10 16.68 -19.12 -49.52
CA ALA A 10 18.11 -18.88 -49.41
C ALA A 10 18.59 -19.07 -47.96
N VAL A 11 18.83 -20.33 -47.55
CA VAL A 11 19.37 -20.64 -46.22
C VAL A 11 20.82 -20.16 -46.13
N LEU A 12 21.07 -19.07 -45.40
CA LEU A 12 22.40 -18.48 -45.22
C LEU A 12 23.06 -18.97 -43.93
N ALA A 13 23.68 -20.14 -43.97
CA ALA A 13 24.46 -20.66 -42.85
C ALA A 13 25.87 -20.04 -42.78
N ILE A 14 26.09 -19.10 -41.85
CA ILE A 14 27.42 -18.57 -41.53
C ILE A 14 28.01 -19.40 -40.38
N VAL A 15 29.11 -20.11 -40.64
CA VAL A 15 29.85 -20.88 -39.63
C VAL A 15 31.22 -20.24 -39.41
N SER A 16 31.42 -19.64 -38.23
CA SER A 16 32.74 -19.28 -37.72
C SER A 16 33.37 -20.50 -37.03
N LEU A 17 34.69 -20.67 -37.16
CA LEU A 17 35.46 -21.70 -36.44
C LEU A 17 36.28 -21.04 -35.32
N PRO A 18 36.45 -21.71 -34.16
CA PRO A 18 36.98 -21.09 -32.96
C PRO A 18 38.49 -20.84 -33.04
N ALA A 19 38.91 -19.64 -32.62
CA ALA A 19 40.28 -19.35 -32.24
C ALA A 19 40.44 -19.54 -30.73
N LEU A 20 41.48 -20.27 -30.30
CA LEU A 20 41.72 -20.58 -28.90
C LEU A 20 42.01 -19.34 -28.05
N ALA A 21 41.11 -19.05 -27.12
CA ALA A 21 41.31 -18.18 -25.96
C ALA A 21 40.85 -18.93 -24.70
N ASN A 22 41.27 -18.48 -23.51
CA ASN A 22 41.13 -19.26 -22.27
C ASN A 22 39.69 -19.34 -21.70
N ASN A 23 38.70 -18.86 -22.46
CA ASN A 23 37.33 -18.54 -22.05
C ASN A 23 36.40 -18.65 -23.29
N SER A 24 35.12 -19.01 -23.15
CA SER A 24 34.28 -19.34 -24.33
C SER A 24 32.78 -19.03 -24.24
N THR A 25 32.26 -18.48 -25.34
CA THR A 25 30.91 -17.92 -25.49
C THR A 25 30.50 -18.21 -26.99
N SER A 26 29.38 -18.91 -27.33
CA SER A 26 28.90 -19.24 -28.73
C SER A 26 27.34 -19.31 -29.04
N THR A 27 26.69 -18.29 -29.64
CA THR A 27 25.20 -18.21 -29.96
C THR A 27 24.97 -18.43 -31.48
N GLN A 28 23.80 -18.92 -31.94
CA GLN A 28 23.59 -19.61 -33.24
C GLN A 28 22.21 -19.43 -33.97
N THR A 29 22.20 -19.22 -35.31
CA THR A 29 21.05 -18.70 -36.12
C THR A 29 20.35 -19.65 -37.15
N GLN A 30 19.18 -19.23 -37.69
CA GLN A 30 18.39 -19.70 -38.88
C GLN A 30 17.36 -18.61 -39.32
N GLU A 31 16.63 -18.74 -40.45
CA GLU A 31 15.57 -17.81 -40.95
C GLU A 31 14.46 -18.51 -41.80
N GLY A 32 13.16 -18.19 -41.61
CA GLY A 32 11.99 -18.81 -42.29
C GLY A 32 10.62 -18.07 -42.33
N GLU A 33 9.41 -18.58 -42.02
CA GLU A 33 8.93 -19.27 -40.79
C GLU A 33 9.98 -20.12 -40.06
N ASP A 34 10.19 -19.79 -38.78
CA ASP A 34 11.29 -20.18 -37.89
C ASP A 34 12.63 -19.35 -38.07
N HIS A 35 12.67 -18.08 -37.63
CA HIS A 35 13.84 -17.16 -37.61
C HIS A 35 14.54 -17.00 -36.23
N ILE A 36 15.87 -16.88 -36.24
CA ILE A 36 16.72 -17.05 -35.05
C ILE A 36 17.97 -16.18 -35.21
N ALA A 37 18.21 -15.18 -34.34
CA ALA A 37 19.32 -14.21 -34.44
C ALA A 37 20.08 -14.05 -33.11
N ASP A 38 21.43 -14.08 -33.09
CA ASP A 38 22.12 -14.60 -31.89
C ASP A 38 23.58 -14.05 -31.67
N VAL A 39 23.98 -13.69 -30.42
CA VAL A 39 25.37 -13.28 -30.04
C VAL A 39 25.83 -13.74 -28.63
N PHE A 40 27.04 -14.36 -28.51
CA PHE A 40 27.78 -14.81 -27.29
C PHE A 40 29.23 -14.30 -27.63
N GLN A 41 30.05 -13.69 -26.73
CA GLN A 41 31.45 -13.25 -27.02
C GLN A 41 32.53 -13.53 -25.94
N THR A 42 33.81 -13.77 -26.32
CA THR A 42 34.89 -13.98 -25.30
C THR A 42 36.32 -13.62 -25.67
N GLN A 43 37.07 -13.15 -24.66
CA GLN A 43 38.37 -13.73 -24.25
C GLN A 43 38.64 -13.70 -22.71
N ALA A 44 37.67 -13.36 -21.83
CA ALA A 44 37.92 -13.04 -20.42
C ALA A 44 37.43 -14.09 -19.39
N GLY A 45 38.04 -14.13 -18.19
CA GLY A 45 38.25 -15.29 -17.28
C GLY A 45 37.10 -16.23 -16.85
N ARG A 46 35.88 -15.99 -17.32
CA ARG A 46 34.58 -16.56 -16.91
C ARG A 46 33.56 -16.22 -18.06
N SER A 47 32.53 -17.02 -18.42
CA SER A 47 31.64 -16.71 -19.61
C SER A 47 30.30 -17.51 -19.77
N GLN A 48 29.22 -16.95 -20.39
CA GLN A 48 28.08 -17.65 -21.09
C GLN A 48 27.21 -16.72 -22.06
N ALA A 49 26.14 -17.25 -22.73
CA ALA A 49 25.06 -16.69 -23.65
C ALA A 49 24.16 -17.83 -24.25
N THR A 50 23.39 -17.67 -25.40
CA THR A 50 22.25 -18.52 -26.02
C THR A 50 20.62 -17.96 -26.20
N GLN A 51 20.46 -18.64 -27.46
CA GLN A 51 19.59 -18.75 -28.72
C GLN A 51 18.04 -18.91 -28.88
N THR A 52 17.35 -18.12 -29.75
CA THR A 52 15.92 -18.41 -30.13
C THR A 52 15.39 -17.81 -31.45
N GLN A 53 14.38 -18.33 -32.20
CA GLN A 53 13.71 -19.66 -32.45
C GLN A 53 12.26 -19.50 -33.06
N ASP A 54 12.01 -18.52 -33.94
CA ASP A 54 10.67 -17.93 -34.19
C ASP A 54 10.52 -17.14 -35.52
N GLY A 55 9.51 -17.31 -36.42
CA GLY A 55 9.64 -16.74 -37.79
C GLY A 55 8.51 -16.42 -38.80
N SER A 56 7.19 -16.62 -38.69
CA SER A 56 6.34 -17.03 -37.57
C SER A 56 6.57 -16.21 -36.32
N GLY A 57 7.11 -14.99 -36.46
CA GLY A 57 8.06 -14.44 -35.51
C GLY A 57 9.35 -13.83 -36.09
N GLN A 58 10.34 -13.45 -35.25
CA GLN A 58 11.75 -13.10 -35.60
C GLN A 58 12.57 -12.65 -34.35
N ILE A 59 13.45 -13.47 -33.74
CA ILE A 59 13.94 -13.14 -32.36
C ILE A 59 15.47 -13.14 -32.15
N GLY A 60 15.97 -12.25 -31.27
CA GLY A 60 17.39 -11.90 -31.02
C GLY A 60 18.03 -12.27 -29.65
N TRP A 61 18.75 -13.39 -29.48
CA TRP A 61 19.35 -13.84 -28.18
C TRP A 61 20.80 -13.33 -27.98
N ILE A 62 21.05 -12.38 -27.05
CA ILE A 62 22.40 -11.79 -26.79
C ILE A 62 22.84 -11.90 -25.32
N GLU A 63 24.12 -12.18 -25.06
CA GLU A 63 24.81 -11.91 -23.78
C GLU A 63 26.35 -11.96 -24.01
N GLN A 64 27.12 -11.23 -23.21
CA GLN A 64 28.56 -10.95 -23.41
C GLN A 64 29.20 -10.63 -22.07
N GLU A 65 30.49 -10.94 -21.82
CA GLU A 65 30.92 -10.98 -20.40
C GLU A 65 32.41 -10.95 -20.05
N PHE A 66 32.65 -10.58 -18.78
CA PHE A 66 33.88 -10.73 -17.99
C PHE A 66 33.56 -11.41 -16.62
N GLY A 67 32.68 -12.42 -16.59
CA GLY A 67 32.08 -12.96 -15.36
C GLY A 67 31.55 -14.40 -15.52
N ARG A 68 31.05 -15.09 -14.47
CA ARG A 68 30.63 -16.54 -14.60
C ARG A 68 29.14 -16.66 -14.95
N ASN A 69 28.60 -15.68 -15.66
CA ASN A 69 27.17 -15.44 -15.70
C ASN A 69 26.50 -16.27 -16.78
N ARG A 70 25.18 -16.10 -16.95
CA ARG A 70 24.32 -16.92 -17.79
C ARG A 70 23.07 -16.16 -18.23
N ALA A 71 22.55 -16.46 -19.39
CA ALA A 71 21.19 -16.20 -19.84
C ALA A 71 20.95 -17.01 -21.13
N GLU A 72 19.72 -17.11 -21.64
CA GLU A 72 18.50 -17.34 -20.87
C GLU A 72 17.16 -17.17 -21.63
N GLN A 73 17.14 -16.64 -22.87
CA GLN A 73 15.91 -16.24 -23.60
C GLN A 73 15.03 -17.47 -24.01
N THR A 74 13.82 -17.33 -24.59
CA THR A 74 13.08 -18.29 -25.48
C THR A 74 11.65 -17.79 -25.78
N GLN A 75 11.27 -17.59 -27.03
CA GLN A 75 10.33 -16.51 -27.38
C GLN A 75 9.57 -16.87 -28.68
N SER A 76 8.28 -16.51 -28.88
CA SER A 76 7.60 -16.74 -30.18
C SER A 76 6.35 -15.91 -30.56
N GLY A 77 6.39 -15.23 -31.73
CA GLY A 77 5.36 -15.14 -32.79
C GLY A 77 4.01 -14.44 -32.55
N ASP A 78 3.62 -13.35 -33.24
CA ASP A 78 4.22 -12.50 -34.28
C ASP A 78 3.95 -11.02 -33.92
N THR A 79 4.88 -10.09 -33.72
CA THR A 79 6.35 -10.16 -33.84
C THR A 79 7.05 -9.23 -32.82
N ASN A 80 7.67 -9.84 -31.80
CA ASN A 80 9.03 -9.53 -31.27
C ASN A 80 9.30 -8.12 -30.65
N ASP A 81 10.46 -7.84 -30.04
CA ASP A 81 11.69 -8.63 -29.85
C ASP A 81 12.37 -8.34 -28.49
N SER A 82 13.32 -9.21 -28.16
CA SER A 82 14.43 -9.18 -27.21
C SER A 82 15.09 -7.86 -26.78
N PHE A 83 15.75 -7.92 -25.62
CA PHE A 83 17.22 -7.90 -25.56
C PHE A 83 17.75 -8.45 -24.22
N VAL A 84 18.90 -9.11 -24.20
CA VAL A 84 19.62 -9.40 -22.95
C VAL A 84 21.04 -8.85 -23.00
N LEU A 85 21.51 -8.28 -21.88
CA LEU A 85 22.87 -7.78 -21.72
C LEU A 85 23.36 -8.03 -20.28
N GLN A 86 24.56 -8.59 -20.18
CA GLN A 86 25.31 -8.71 -18.93
C GLN A 86 26.63 -7.93 -19.07
N SER A 87 27.14 -7.34 -17.99
CA SER A 87 28.37 -6.52 -18.03
C SER A 87 29.15 -6.62 -16.73
N GLY A 88 30.30 -7.32 -16.73
CA GLY A 88 31.20 -7.37 -15.55
C GLY A 88 30.64 -8.06 -14.30
N GLU A 89 29.60 -8.87 -14.44
CA GLU A 89 28.86 -9.53 -13.36
C GLU A 89 29.64 -10.74 -12.76
N SER A 90 29.03 -11.53 -11.86
CA SER A 90 29.71 -12.69 -11.25
C SER A 90 28.80 -13.86 -10.80
N ARG A 91 28.44 -14.78 -11.72
CA ARG A 91 27.57 -15.99 -11.57
C ARG A 91 26.05 -15.76 -11.70
N SER A 92 25.63 -14.53 -11.87
CA SER A 92 24.29 -14.08 -12.17
C SER A 92 23.67 -14.74 -13.39
N ARG A 93 22.34 -14.71 -13.46
CA ARG A 93 21.54 -15.27 -14.55
C ARG A 93 20.51 -14.26 -15.08
N SER A 94 20.22 -14.24 -16.37
CA SER A 94 18.98 -13.67 -16.93
C SER A 94 18.18 -14.78 -17.63
N VAL A 95 16.88 -14.59 -17.84
CA VAL A 95 15.95 -15.48 -18.55
C VAL A 95 14.84 -14.63 -19.14
N GLN A 96 14.45 -14.82 -20.40
CA GLN A 96 13.38 -14.02 -21.02
C GLN A 96 12.52 -14.85 -21.97
N VAL A 97 11.30 -15.16 -21.55
CA VAL A 97 10.32 -15.94 -22.29
C VAL A 97 9.15 -15.08 -22.77
N GLN A 98 8.68 -15.26 -24.00
CA GLN A 98 7.49 -14.54 -24.53
C GLN A 98 6.72 -15.45 -25.50
N ASN A 99 5.38 -15.51 -25.47
CA ASN A 99 4.58 -16.37 -26.36
C ASN A 99 3.33 -15.63 -26.88
N GLY A 100 3.25 -15.31 -28.17
CA GLY A 100 2.20 -14.50 -28.79
C GLY A 100 2.67 -13.17 -29.39
N SER A 101 1.71 -12.40 -29.92
CA SER A 101 1.97 -11.35 -30.90
C SER A 101 2.40 -9.99 -30.33
N LEU A 102 3.30 -9.29 -31.04
CA LEU A 102 3.73 -7.90 -30.74
C LEU A 102 4.27 -7.71 -29.31
N GLN A 103 5.06 -8.65 -28.79
CA GLN A 103 5.59 -8.59 -27.42
C GLN A 103 7.05 -8.15 -27.39
N GLY A 104 7.38 -7.13 -26.59
CA GLY A 104 8.74 -6.67 -26.33
C GLY A 104 9.16 -6.86 -24.87
N SER A 105 10.41 -7.24 -24.63
CA SER A 105 10.98 -7.33 -23.28
C SER A 105 12.50 -7.19 -23.33
N ALA A 106 13.11 -6.63 -22.29
CA ALA A 106 14.55 -6.43 -22.21
C ALA A 106 15.09 -6.65 -20.79
N ASN A 107 16.21 -7.38 -20.65
CA ASN A 107 16.83 -7.67 -19.36
C ASN A 107 18.30 -7.21 -19.33
N PHE A 108 18.67 -6.36 -18.38
CA PHE A 108 20.02 -5.82 -18.21
C PHE A 108 20.60 -6.15 -16.82
N GLN A 109 21.85 -6.63 -16.77
CA GLN A 109 22.62 -6.84 -15.54
C GLN A 109 24.03 -6.22 -15.69
N GLU A 110 24.48 -5.39 -14.74
CA GLU A 110 25.83 -4.80 -14.76
C GLU A 110 26.49 -4.73 -13.38
N GLY A 111 27.68 -5.35 -13.24
CA GLY A 111 28.62 -5.16 -12.14
C GLY A 111 28.39 -5.99 -10.86
N GLY A 112 27.30 -6.76 -10.79
CA GLY A 112 26.88 -7.55 -9.63
C GLY A 112 27.43 -8.97 -9.53
N SER A 113 26.82 -9.83 -8.69
CA SER A 113 27.19 -11.25 -8.54
C SER A 113 26.06 -12.18 -8.11
N ASP A 114 26.04 -13.42 -8.61
CA ASP A 114 25.06 -14.47 -8.26
C ASP A 114 23.55 -14.08 -8.41
N ASN A 115 23.23 -13.03 -9.18
CA ASN A 115 21.86 -12.49 -9.38
C ASN A 115 20.96 -13.35 -10.32
N LEU A 116 19.69 -12.97 -10.49
CA LEU A 116 18.74 -13.59 -11.42
C LEU A 116 17.75 -12.57 -12.00
N ILE A 117 17.46 -12.62 -13.31
CA ILE A 117 16.24 -12.05 -13.93
C ILE A 117 15.45 -13.18 -14.61
N ARG A 118 14.12 -13.14 -14.55
CA ARG A 118 13.21 -14.03 -15.29
C ARG A 118 11.96 -13.32 -15.81
N SER A 119 11.92 -13.03 -17.10
CA SER A 119 10.75 -12.46 -17.78
C SER A 119 9.94 -13.57 -18.46
N ASN A 120 8.60 -13.50 -18.43
CA ASN A 120 7.70 -14.51 -19.03
C ASN A 120 6.36 -13.90 -19.48
N GLN A 121 6.29 -13.47 -20.74
CA GLN A 121 5.09 -12.89 -21.35
C GLN A 121 4.27 -13.94 -22.13
N GLY A 122 2.96 -13.79 -22.16
CA GLY A 122 2.05 -14.73 -22.83
C GLY A 122 0.73 -14.10 -23.24
N GLY A 123 0.68 -13.48 -24.41
CA GLY A 123 -0.46 -12.70 -24.86
C GLY A 123 -0.19 -11.91 -26.13
N SER A 124 -0.83 -10.75 -26.26
CA SER A 124 -0.55 -9.79 -27.32
C SER A 124 -0.12 -8.42 -26.78
N SER A 125 0.73 -7.70 -27.51
CA SER A 125 1.09 -6.30 -27.24
C SER A 125 1.73 -6.02 -25.87
N HIS A 126 2.41 -6.99 -25.25
CA HIS A 126 3.06 -6.79 -23.95
C HIS A 126 4.38 -6.04 -24.07
N PHE A 127 4.67 -5.17 -23.09
CA PHE A 127 6.01 -4.59 -22.88
C PHE A 127 6.49 -4.90 -21.46
N GLY A 128 7.80 -5.05 -21.28
CA GLY A 128 8.36 -5.05 -19.92
C GLY A 128 9.86 -5.29 -19.79
N SER A 129 10.52 -4.43 -19.02
CA SER A 129 11.96 -4.39 -18.76
C SER A 129 12.35 -4.97 -17.40
N GLY A 130 13.61 -5.38 -17.25
CA GLY A 130 14.23 -5.73 -15.98
C GLY A 130 15.69 -5.29 -15.93
N THR A 131 16.06 -4.41 -15.00
CA THR A 131 17.44 -3.91 -14.82
C THR A 131 17.99 -4.22 -13.43
N GLN A 132 19.22 -4.72 -13.35
CA GLN A 132 19.94 -5.03 -12.10
C GLN A 132 21.37 -4.46 -12.16
N LEU A 133 21.71 -3.51 -11.30
CA LEU A 133 23.03 -2.86 -11.29
C LEU A 133 23.75 -3.11 -9.95
N PHE A 134 24.98 -3.62 -9.97
CA PHE A 134 25.86 -3.85 -8.82
C PHE A 134 25.32 -4.76 -7.68
N GLU A 135 24.12 -5.33 -7.85
CA GLU A 135 23.43 -6.24 -6.92
C GLU A 135 24.23 -7.50 -6.59
N THR A 136 23.95 -8.16 -5.46
CA THR A 136 24.49 -9.50 -5.17
C THR A 136 23.47 -10.50 -4.61
N ASN A 137 23.31 -11.65 -5.29
CA ASN A 137 22.37 -12.72 -4.97
C ASN A 137 20.89 -12.28 -5.05
N SER A 138 20.57 -11.29 -5.88
CA SER A 138 19.21 -10.72 -6.01
C SER A 138 18.44 -11.30 -7.20
N GLU A 139 17.13 -11.54 -7.07
CA GLU A 139 16.25 -12.08 -8.11
C GLU A 139 15.18 -11.06 -8.60
N MET A 140 14.84 -11.13 -9.89
CA MET A 140 13.66 -10.49 -10.48
C MET A 140 12.83 -11.50 -11.29
N HIS A 141 11.50 -11.43 -11.20
CA HIS A 141 10.56 -12.34 -11.86
C HIS A 141 9.35 -11.60 -12.45
N LEU A 142 9.44 -11.21 -13.72
CA LEU A 142 8.36 -10.60 -14.48
C LEU A 142 7.49 -11.67 -15.17
N ARG A 143 6.16 -11.59 -15.02
CA ARG A 143 5.18 -12.45 -15.71
C ARG A 143 4.00 -11.62 -16.19
N GLN A 144 3.60 -11.79 -17.44
CA GLN A 144 2.49 -11.04 -18.04
C GLN A 144 1.63 -11.97 -18.89
N ARG A 145 0.31 -11.86 -18.81
CA ARG A 145 -0.64 -12.65 -19.61
C ARG A 145 -1.84 -11.84 -20.06
N GLY A 146 -2.25 -12.01 -21.31
CA GLY A 146 -3.49 -11.43 -21.86
C GLY A 146 -3.22 -10.49 -23.02
N ASN A 147 -3.41 -9.18 -22.81
CA ASN A 147 -3.23 -8.17 -23.86
C ASN A 147 -2.69 -6.87 -23.29
N ALA A 148 -1.81 -6.16 -24.00
CA ALA A 148 -1.41 -4.77 -23.75
C ALA A 148 -0.89 -4.42 -22.34
N ASN A 149 -0.60 -5.39 -21.47
CA ASN A 149 0.00 -5.12 -20.15
C ASN A 149 1.46 -4.66 -20.32
N GLU A 150 1.87 -3.71 -19.50
CA GLU A 150 3.18 -3.05 -19.45
C GLU A 150 3.76 -3.25 -18.04
N ALA A 151 5.02 -3.68 -17.91
CA ALA A 151 5.63 -3.78 -16.58
C ALA A 151 7.16 -3.78 -16.54
N ASP A 152 7.73 -2.89 -15.73
CA ASP A 152 9.17 -2.68 -15.61
C ASP A 152 9.69 -3.03 -14.20
N GLN A 153 10.96 -3.45 -14.12
CA GLN A 153 11.63 -3.72 -12.86
C GLN A 153 13.05 -3.14 -12.84
N TYR A 154 13.46 -2.58 -11.71
CA TYR A 154 14.79 -2.02 -11.50
C TYR A 154 15.31 -2.35 -10.10
N GLN A 155 16.57 -2.79 -10.00
CA GLN A 155 17.29 -3.00 -8.74
C GLN A 155 18.72 -2.43 -8.87
N ALA A 156 19.21 -1.71 -7.86
CA ALA A 156 20.58 -1.19 -7.85
C ALA A 156 21.26 -1.18 -6.46
N ASP A 157 22.55 -1.52 -6.47
CA ASP A 157 23.51 -1.42 -5.34
C ASP A 157 23.16 -2.25 -4.07
N GLY A 158 22.28 -3.24 -4.19
CA GLY A 158 21.79 -4.07 -3.08
C GLY A 158 22.33 -5.52 -2.96
N GLU A 159 21.78 -6.30 -2.02
CA GLU A 159 22.16 -7.70 -1.77
C GLU A 159 20.94 -8.58 -1.34
N ARG A 160 20.72 -9.75 -1.95
CA ARG A 160 19.66 -10.74 -1.64
C ARG A 160 18.21 -10.25 -1.85
N ASN A 161 17.99 -9.27 -2.71
CA ASN A 161 16.67 -8.69 -2.97
C ASN A 161 15.81 -9.58 -3.92
N ASN A 162 14.48 -9.49 -3.86
CA ASN A 162 13.58 -10.26 -4.74
C ASN A 162 12.39 -9.42 -5.22
N ALA A 163 12.33 -9.06 -6.51
CA ALA A 163 11.21 -8.31 -7.09
C ALA A 163 10.38 -9.17 -8.05
N THR A 164 9.08 -9.31 -7.81
CA THR A 164 8.18 -10.13 -8.65
C THR A 164 6.99 -9.30 -9.19
N ILE A 165 6.62 -9.50 -10.45
CA ILE A 165 5.39 -8.97 -11.06
C ILE A 165 4.64 -10.12 -11.76
N ASP A 166 3.33 -10.30 -11.51
CA ASP A 166 2.45 -11.25 -12.23
C ASP A 166 1.14 -10.54 -12.67
N GLN A 167 1.12 -10.05 -13.92
CA GLN A 167 -0.02 -9.35 -14.52
C GLN A 167 -0.89 -10.28 -15.39
N ARG A 168 -2.21 -10.15 -15.28
CA ARG A 168 -3.19 -10.96 -16.01
C ARG A 168 -4.39 -10.11 -16.44
N GLY A 169 -4.75 -10.17 -17.72
CA GLY A 169 -5.87 -9.43 -18.31
C GLY A 169 -5.41 -8.38 -19.33
N SER A 170 -6.08 -7.24 -19.43
CA SER A 170 -5.86 -6.27 -20.51
C SER A 170 -5.37 -4.89 -20.03
N GLY A 171 -4.20 -4.45 -20.48
CA GLY A 171 -3.74 -3.06 -20.35
C GLY A 171 -3.27 -2.62 -18.97
N ASN A 172 -2.93 -3.55 -18.07
CA ASN A 172 -2.44 -3.23 -16.73
C ASN A 172 -0.98 -2.70 -16.79
N MET A 173 -0.63 -1.76 -15.91
CA MET A 173 0.71 -1.20 -15.76
C MET A 173 1.29 -1.51 -14.38
N ALA A 174 2.54 -1.94 -14.29
CA ALA A 174 3.20 -2.20 -13.01
C ALA A 174 4.68 -1.80 -13.04
N SER A 175 5.23 -1.23 -11.97
CA SER A 175 6.68 -1.05 -11.85
C SER A 175 7.19 -1.27 -10.43
N THR A 176 8.37 -1.89 -10.32
CA THR A 176 9.10 -2.08 -9.06
C THR A 176 10.53 -1.55 -9.18
N ASP A 177 10.82 -0.42 -8.54
CA ASP A 177 12.14 0.20 -8.46
C ASP A 177 12.73 0.01 -7.06
N SER A 178 13.99 -0.44 -6.96
CA SER A 178 14.69 -0.46 -5.67
C SER A 178 16.17 -0.07 -5.74
N PHE A 179 16.61 0.68 -4.74
CA PHE A 179 17.98 1.15 -4.55
C PHE A 179 18.47 0.77 -3.15
N LEU A 180 19.75 0.41 -3.04
CA LEU A 180 20.49 0.19 -1.78
C LEU A 180 19.79 -0.77 -0.78
N GLN A 181 18.99 -1.72 -1.28
CA GLN A 181 18.24 -2.69 -0.47
C GLN A 181 19.09 -3.89 -0.05
N ARG A 182 18.76 -4.51 1.10
CA ARG A 182 19.29 -5.83 1.46
C ARG A 182 18.21 -6.78 1.98
N ASP A 183 18.22 -8.03 1.53
CA ASP A 183 17.26 -9.09 1.92
C ASP A 183 15.77 -8.68 1.73
N SER A 184 15.49 -7.70 0.86
CA SER A 184 14.16 -7.10 0.69
C SER A 184 13.33 -7.78 -0.41
N GLN A 185 12.01 -7.83 -0.25
CA GLN A 185 11.07 -8.36 -1.26
C GLN A 185 10.08 -7.29 -1.76
N MET A 186 9.88 -7.22 -3.08
CA MET A 186 8.78 -6.51 -3.73
C MET A 186 7.91 -7.49 -4.52
N THR A 187 6.59 -7.34 -4.50
CA THR A 187 5.66 -8.21 -5.26
C THR A 187 4.41 -7.46 -5.70
N ILE A 188 4.13 -7.45 -7.01
CA ILE A 188 2.89 -6.95 -7.60
C ILE A 188 2.15 -8.11 -8.30
N ASN A 189 0.89 -8.36 -7.95
CA ASN A 189 0.00 -9.23 -8.72
C ASN A 189 -1.21 -8.41 -9.20
N GLN A 190 -1.47 -8.39 -10.51
CA GLN A 190 -2.59 -7.69 -11.12
C GLN A 190 -3.47 -8.65 -11.91
N ASN A 191 -4.79 -8.61 -11.70
CA ASN A 191 -5.73 -9.50 -12.35
C ASN A 191 -7.03 -8.79 -12.77
N GLY A 192 -7.05 -8.30 -14.02
CA GLY A 192 -8.19 -7.66 -14.67
C GLY A 192 -7.75 -6.64 -15.71
N ASP A 193 -8.39 -5.48 -15.79
CA ASP A 193 -8.22 -4.54 -16.90
C ASP A 193 -7.76 -3.14 -16.46
N ALA A 194 -6.65 -2.66 -17.02
CA ALA A 194 -6.10 -1.32 -16.81
C ALA A 194 -5.84 -0.92 -15.33
N ASN A 195 -5.42 -1.86 -14.47
CA ASN A 195 -4.94 -1.53 -13.14
C ASN A 195 -3.49 -1.00 -13.19
N GLU A 196 -3.12 -0.14 -12.25
CA GLU A 196 -1.83 0.54 -12.15
C GLU A 196 -1.22 0.32 -10.76
N ALA A 197 0.07 -0.03 -10.68
CA ALA A 197 0.77 -0.22 -9.41
C ALA A 197 2.25 0.15 -9.51
N PHE A 198 2.70 1.07 -8.66
CA PHE A 198 4.12 1.41 -8.50
C PHE A 198 4.61 1.04 -7.09
N ILE A 199 5.83 0.52 -7.01
CA ILE A 199 6.55 0.27 -5.75
C ILE A 199 7.96 0.84 -5.90
N TYR A 200 8.36 1.72 -4.98
CA TYR A 200 9.71 2.26 -4.86
C TYR A 200 10.30 1.94 -3.48
N GLN A 201 11.51 1.39 -3.43
CA GLN A 201 12.23 1.08 -2.17
C GLN A 201 13.66 1.65 -2.16
N ASP A 202 14.03 2.47 -1.16
CA ASP A 202 15.39 3.02 -1.01
C ASP A 202 16.00 2.79 0.39
N GLU A 203 17.33 2.67 0.47
CA GLU A 203 18.16 2.46 1.67
C GLU A 203 17.62 1.45 2.74
N GLY A 204 17.07 0.30 2.32
CA GLY A 204 16.34 -0.63 3.21
C GLY A 204 17.03 -1.98 3.51
N ASP A 205 16.56 -2.66 4.56
CA ASP A 205 17.10 -3.95 5.05
C ASP A 205 15.97 -4.86 5.58
N PHE A 206 15.80 -6.08 5.04
CA PHE A 206 14.70 -7.02 5.35
C PHE A 206 13.28 -6.44 5.13
N THR A 207 13.06 -5.57 4.14
CA THR A 207 11.72 -5.01 3.90
C THR A 207 10.84 -5.95 3.06
N THR A 208 9.52 -5.85 3.17
CA THR A 208 8.58 -6.55 2.28
C THR A 208 7.46 -5.63 1.81
N ALA A 209 7.28 -5.54 0.49
CA ALA A 209 6.23 -4.82 -0.19
C ALA A 209 5.38 -5.79 -1.01
N THR A 210 4.07 -5.82 -0.82
CA THR A 210 3.15 -6.67 -1.60
C THR A 210 1.87 -5.93 -1.99
N VAL A 211 1.52 -5.98 -3.27
CA VAL A 211 0.35 -5.33 -3.89
C VAL A 211 -0.43 -6.37 -4.70
N ASP A 212 -1.66 -6.66 -4.29
CA ASP A 212 -2.61 -7.55 -4.98
C ASP A 212 -3.81 -6.75 -5.50
N GLN A 213 -3.96 -6.59 -6.82
CA GLN A 213 -5.08 -5.87 -7.45
C GLN A 213 -5.97 -6.81 -8.28
N VAL A 214 -7.28 -6.75 -8.06
CA VAL A 214 -8.28 -7.53 -8.81
C VAL A 214 -9.43 -6.65 -9.30
N GLY A 215 -9.72 -6.68 -10.60
CA GLY A 215 -10.78 -5.88 -11.23
C GLY A 215 -10.24 -4.85 -12.21
N ALA A 216 -10.74 -3.61 -12.22
CA ALA A 216 -10.35 -2.64 -13.26
C ALA A 216 -10.06 -1.21 -12.79
N GLN A 217 -9.04 -0.58 -13.39
CA GLN A 217 -8.67 0.81 -13.11
C GLN A 217 -8.33 1.12 -11.64
N ASN A 218 -7.93 0.11 -10.85
CA ASN A 218 -7.42 0.35 -9.49
C ASN A 218 -5.97 0.86 -9.59
N VAL A 219 -5.57 1.76 -8.69
CA VAL A 219 -4.27 2.46 -8.71
C VAL A 219 -3.59 2.30 -7.35
N VAL A 220 -2.29 2.05 -7.36
CA VAL A 220 -1.41 2.02 -6.17
C VAL A 220 -0.13 2.78 -6.46
N ASP A 221 0.24 3.70 -5.58
CA ASP A 221 1.57 4.30 -5.49
C ASP A 221 2.14 4.03 -4.09
N ALA A 222 3.33 3.44 -4.01
CA ALA A 222 3.90 3.00 -2.74
C ALA A 222 5.40 3.27 -2.66
N PHE A 223 5.78 4.13 -1.72
CA PHE A 223 7.14 4.59 -1.46
C PHE A 223 7.62 4.09 -0.10
N GLN A 224 8.78 3.44 -0.05
CA GLN A 224 9.49 3.10 1.19
C GLN A 224 10.93 3.64 1.11
N SER A 225 11.40 4.31 2.16
CA SER A 225 12.79 4.82 2.23
C SER A 225 13.38 4.65 3.62
N ALA A 226 14.66 4.25 3.69
CA ALA A 226 15.42 4.08 4.93
C ALA A 226 14.71 3.19 5.97
N GLN A 227 14.27 1.99 5.55
CA GLN A 227 13.46 1.09 6.38
C GLN A 227 14.15 -0.24 6.74
N MET A 228 14.00 -0.71 7.99
CA MET A 228 14.54 -1.99 8.46
C MET A 228 13.44 -2.92 9.00
N ASN A 229 13.34 -4.15 8.47
CA ASN A 229 12.36 -5.17 8.87
C ASN A 229 10.87 -4.75 8.73
N SER A 230 10.60 -3.73 7.91
CA SER A 230 9.25 -3.19 7.69
C SER A 230 8.50 -3.93 6.58
N HIS A 231 7.22 -4.19 6.79
CA HIS A 231 6.35 -4.98 5.92
C HIS A 231 5.08 -4.17 5.59
N TYR A 232 4.70 -4.10 4.31
CA TYR A 232 3.34 -3.76 3.91
C TYR A 232 2.70 -4.79 3.00
N THR A 233 1.38 -4.92 3.08
CA THR A 233 0.56 -5.74 2.19
C THR A 233 -0.73 -4.99 1.87
N LEU A 234 -0.99 -4.78 0.59
CA LEU A 234 -2.18 -4.10 0.09
C LEU A 234 -2.97 -5.04 -0.82
N THR A 235 -4.29 -5.06 -0.64
CA THR A 235 -5.22 -5.79 -1.51
C THR A 235 -6.36 -4.88 -1.98
N GLN A 236 -6.53 -4.73 -3.29
CA GLN A 236 -7.64 -4.03 -3.93
C GLN A 236 -8.53 -5.02 -4.69
N THR A 237 -9.84 -4.95 -4.53
CA THR A 237 -10.81 -5.79 -5.25
C THR A 237 -12.03 -5.01 -5.68
N GLY A 238 -12.13 -4.72 -6.98
CA GLY A 238 -13.24 -4.00 -7.59
C GLY A 238 -12.75 -3.03 -8.65
N ASN A 239 -13.27 -1.80 -8.68
CA ASN A 239 -12.92 -0.83 -9.73
C ASN A 239 -12.54 0.54 -9.19
N LEU A 240 -11.63 1.26 -9.85
CA LEU A 240 -11.28 2.66 -9.53
C LEU A 240 -10.78 2.89 -8.09
N ASN A 241 -10.39 1.85 -7.33
CA ASN A 241 -9.87 2.05 -5.97
C ASN A 241 -8.44 2.60 -6.05
N GLY A 242 -8.16 3.68 -5.32
CA GLY A 242 -6.84 4.31 -5.24
C GLY A 242 -6.20 4.10 -3.88
N ALA A 243 -4.88 3.91 -3.84
CA ALA A 243 -4.13 3.89 -2.58
C ALA A 243 -2.74 4.50 -2.74
N GLN A 244 -2.35 5.32 -1.76
CA GLN A 244 -1.01 5.88 -1.61
C GLN A 244 -0.37 5.40 -0.30
N ILE A 245 0.90 5.02 -0.34
CA ILE A 245 1.68 4.61 0.83
C ILE A 245 3.01 5.39 0.85
N ASP A 246 3.33 6.06 1.96
CA ASP A 246 4.69 6.55 2.27
C ASP A 246 5.17 5.93 3.58
N GLN A 247 6.32 5.27 3.54
CA GLN A 247 6.92 4.57 4.66
C GLN A 247 8.40 4.95 4.79
N THR A 248 8.68 6.04 5.51
CA THR A 248 10.00 6.69 5.51
C THR A 248 10.67 6.70 6.89
N ALA A 249 11.97 6.36 6.91
CA ALA A 249 12.86 6.34 8.08
C ALA A 249 12.36 5.46 9.25
N GLY A 250 12.02 4.19 8.97
CA GLY A 250 11.27 3.34 9.89
C GLY A 250 11.88 1.97 10.23
N THR A 251 11.37 1.30 11.26
CA THR A 251 11.85 -0.01 11.73
C THR A 251 10.69 -0.90 12.23
N ASP A 252 10.70 -2.20 11.93
CA ASP A 252 9.72 -3.19 12.42
C ASP A 252 8.22 -2.81 12.14
N ASN A 253 7.94 -2.00 11.12
CA ASN A 253 6.59 -1.49 10.86
C ASN A 253 5.74 -2.51 10.08
N LEU A 254 4.44 -2.57 10.36
CA LEU A 254 3.47 -3.44 9.69
C LEU A 254 2.27 -2.61 9.18
N LEU A 255 2.04 -2.61 7.87
CA LEU A 255 0.90 -1.96 7.23
C LEU A 255 0.07 -2.98 6.44
N THR A 256 -1.22 -3.09 6.73
CA THR A 256 -2.17 -3.93 5.99
C THR A 256 -3.31 -3.07 5.46
N ILE A 257 -3.53 -3.09 4.15
CA ILE A 257 -4.59 -2.34 3.48
C ILE A 257 -5.50 -3.31 2.70
N THR A 258 -6.81 -3.15 2.81
CA THR A 258 -7.79 -3.94 2.07
C THR A 258 -8.93 -3.04 1.59
N GLN A 259 -9.03 -2.82 0.27
CA GLN A 259 -10.11 -2.04 -0.36
C GLN A 259 -10.98 -2.94 -1.21
N ILE A 260 -12.29 -2.92 -0.96
CA ILE A 260 -13.29 -3.74 -1.65
C ILE A 260 -14.41 -2.83 -2.19
N GLY A 261 -14.71 -2.93 -3.49
CA GLY A 261 -15.80 -2.21 -4.14
C GLY A 261 -15.32 -1.15 -5.14
N ASN A 262 -15.91 0.04 -5.18
CA ASN A 262 -15.71 0.99 -6.29
C ASN A 262 -15.29 2.40 -5.86
N GLY A 263 -14.15 2.88 -6.35
CA GLY A 263 -13.74 4.28 -6.17
C GLY A 263 -13.34 4.63 -4.74
N ASN A 264 -12.98 3.66 -3.90
CA ASN A 264 -12.48 3.95 -2.55
C ASN A 264 -11.04 4.45 -2.63
N GLU A 265 -10.69 5.46 -1.85
CA GLU A 265 -9.40 6.15 -1.86
C GLU A 265 -8.75 6.10 -0.48
N LEU A 266 -7.43 5.92 -0.42
CA LEU A 266 -6.72 5.70 0.84
C LEU A 266 -5.30 6.26 0.79
N ALA A 267 -4.87 6.90 1.88
CA ALA A 267 -3.48 7.32 2.10
C ALA A 267 -2.97 6.77 3.45
N ALA A 268 -1.75 6.24 3.46
CA ALA A 268 -1.10 5.72 4.66
C ALA A 268 0.36 6.19 4.75
N GLU A 269 0.63 7.10 5.68
CA GLU A 269 1.96 7.67 5.95
C GLU A 269 2.50 7.17 7.31
N GLN A 270 3.74 6.67 7.31
CA GLN A 270 4.46 6.26 8.52
C GLN A 270 5.88 6.84 8.50
N TYR A 271 6.12 7.87 9.32
CA TYR A 271 7.34 8.67 9.34
C TYR A 271 8.09 8.54 10.68
N ASN A 272 9.43 8.41 10.66
CA ASN A 272 10.26 8.14 11.86
C ASN A 272 9.77 6.95 12.70
N ALA A 273 9.08 6.00 12.07
CA ALA A 273 8.17 5.05 12.69
C ALA A 273 8.88 3.78 13.19
N SER A 274 8.65 3.33 14.43
CA SER A 274 9.19 2.05 14.94
C SER A 274 8.11 1.14 15.53
N MET A 275 8.11 -0.15 15.17
CA MET A 275 7.16 -1.17 15.67
C MET A 275 5.67 -0.80 15.46
N MET A 276 5.37 -0.05 14.40
CA MET A 276 4.01 0.44 14.13
C MET A 276 3.13 -0.67 13.56
N THR A 277 1.83 -0.63 13.84
CA THR A 277 0.84 -1.49 13.16
C THR A 277 -0.33 -0.66 12.67
N ALA A 278 -0.59 -0.71 11.36
CA ALA A 278 -1.73 -0.07 10.72
C ALA A 278 -2.53 -1.11 9.93
N SER A 279 -3.85 -1.15 10.15
CA SER A 279 -4.78 -2.08 9.48
C SER A 279 -5.99 -1.32 8.97
N LEU A 280 -6.02 -0.98 7.69
CA LEU A 280 -7.07 -0.19 7.04
C LEU A 280 -7.92 -1.06 6.12
N THR A 281 -9.22 -1.14 6.38
CA THR A 281 -10.20 -1.84 5.54
C THR A 281 -11.30 -0.89 5.08
N GLN A 282 -11.53 -0.82 3.76
CA GLN A 282 -12.65 -0.11 3.15
C GLN A 282 -13.52 -1.09 2.35
N ASN A 283 -14.84 -1.06 2.52
CA ASN A 283 -15.77 -1.96 1.86
C ASN A 283 -17.04 -1.24 1.39
N GLY A 284 -17.09 -0.88 0.11
CA GLY A 284 -18.25 -0.19 -0.48
C GLY A 284 -17.86 0.70 -1.64
N SER A 285 -18.36 1.94 -1.69
CA SER A 285 -18.02 2.86 -2.78
C SER A 285 -17.68 4.28 -2.31
N VAL A 286 -16.66 4.89 -2.90
CA VAL A 286 -16.24 6.27 -2.64
C VAL A 286 -15.91 6.57 -1.16
N ASN A 287 -15.48 5.56 -0.39
CA ASN A 287 -14.99 5.80 0.97
C ASN A 287 -13.56 6.36 0.91
N TYR A 288 -13.24 7.32 1.77
CA TYR A 288 -11.91 7.92 1.92
C TYR A 288 -11.29 7.53 3.27
N ALA A 289 -9.98 7.26 3.32
CA ALA A 289 -9.29 6.98 4.57
C ALA A 289 -7.82 7.44 4.53
N GLU A 290 -7.47 8.39 5.40
CA GLU A 290 -6.10 8.87 5.60
C GLU A 290 -5.59 8.44 6.98
N ALA A 291 -4.34 8.01 7.05
CA ALA A 291 -3.68 7.58 8.28
C ALA A 291 -2.24 8.10 8.34
N TYR A 292 -1.93 8.91 9.35
CA TYR A 292 -0.58 9.40 9.62
C TYR A 292 -0.12 8.96 11.01
N GLN A 293 1.04 8.29 11.09
CA GLN A 293 1.63 7.89 12.36
C GLN A 293 3.11 8.27 12.45
N GLU A 294 3.50 8.95 13.54
CA GLU A 294 4.89 9.28 13.87
C GLU A 294 5.23 8.89 15.31
N GLY A 295 6.32 8.14 15.51
CA GLY A 295 6.76 7.69 16.82
C GLY A 295 6.95 6.17 16.90
N THR A 296 6.54 5.56 18.02
CA THR A 296 6.89 4.16 18.31
C THR A 296 5.73 3.33 18.88
N GLY A 297 5.48 2.16 18.31
CA GLY A 297 4.57 1.14 18.85
C GLY A 297 3.08 1.48 18.80
N HIS A 298 2.63 2.40 17.93
CA HIS A 298 1.20 2.72 17.84
C HIS A 298 0.46 1.70 16.98
N VAL A 299 -0.78 1.41 17.36
CA VAL A 299 -1.71 0.53 16.66
C VAL A 299 -2.87 1.35 16.14
N LEU A 300 -3.11 1.34 14.83
CA LEU A 300 -4.26 1.97 14.19
C LEU A 300 -5.04 0.91 13.41
N THR A 301 -6.34 0.80 13.69
CA THR A 301 -7.27 -0.01 12.91
C THR A 301 -8.39 0.88 12.39
N VAL A 302 -8.61 0.88 11.07
CA VAL A 302 -9.69 1.61 10.41
C VAL A 302 -10.56 0.62 9.65
N ASN A 303 -11.88 0.65 9.88
CA ASN A 303 -12.87 -0.16 9.17
C ASN A 303 -14.00 0.74 8.68
N SER A 304 -14.03 1.04 7.38
CA SER A 304 -15.08 1.87 6.77
C SER A 304 -15.93 1.03 5.81
N THR A 305 -17.26 1.05 5.97
CA THR A 305 -18.21 0.26 5.18
C THR A 305 -19.39 1.10 4.70
N GLY A 306 -19.72 1.00 3.41
CA GLY A 306 -20.86 1.71 2.80
C GLY A 306 -20.45 2.74 1.74
N THR A 307 -21.05 3.92 1.74
CA THR A 307 -20.92 4.91 0.66
C THR A 307 -20.35 6.24 1.17
N GLY A 308 -19.27 6.75 0.59
CA GLY A 308 -18.87 8.15 0.83
C GLY A 308 -18.37 8.47 2.25
N ASN A 309 -18.01 7.47 3.06
CA ASN A 309 -17.55 7.72 4.43
C ASN A 309 -16.06 8.12 4.46
N GLU A 310 -15.70 9.07 5.31
CA GLU A 310 -14.37 9.67 5.40
C GLU A 310 -13.73 9.38 6.78
N VAL A 311 -12.48 8.88 6.79
CA VAL A 311 -11.68 8.72 8.02
C VAL A 311 -10.39 9.52 7.91
N TYR A 312 -10.14 10.40 8.87
CA TYR A 312 -8.92 11.19 9.01
C TYR A 312 -8.20 10.80 10.31
N ALA A 313 -7.35 9.76 10.22
CA ALA A 313 -6.43 9.35 11.28
C ALA A 313 -5.06 10.05 11.16
N GLY A 314 -5.05 11.29 10.66
CA GLY A 314 -3.94 12.23 10.80
C GLY A 314 -3.59 13.01 9.54
N ILE A 315 -3.13 14.26 9.73
CA ILE A 315 -2.62 15.16 8.68
C ILE A 315 -1.44 15.95 9.26
N VAL A 316 -0.28 15.76 8.64
CA VAL A 316 0.95 16.58 8.64
C VAL A 316 1.04 17.70 9.70
N SER A 317 1.87 17.48 10.72
CA SER A 317 2.64 18.52 11.46
C SER A 317 1.90 19.85 11.73
N GLY A 318 0.78 19.79 12.44
CA GLY A 318 0.08 21.01 12.85
C GLY A 318 -1.31 20.86 13.46
N SER A 319 -2.04 19.77 13.16
CA SER A 319 -3.35 19.53 13.78
C SER A 319 -3.68 18.07 14.11
N ASN A 320 -3.47 17.10 13.21
CA ASN A 320 -4.05 15.76 13.37
C ASN A 320 -3.05 14.60 13.24
N GLY A 321 -3.29 13.47 13.93
CA GLY A 321 -2.51 12.22 13.80
C GLY A 321 -2.14 11.53 15.12
N GLN A 322 -1.46 10.38 15.02
CA GLN A 322 -0.88 9.66 16.16
C GLN A 322 0.60 10.03 16.36
N TYR A 323 0.92 10.68 17.49
CA TYR A 323 2.25 11.23 17.81
C TYR A 323 2.76 10.75 19.18
N GLY A 324 3.89 10.03 19.25
CA GLY A 324 4.56 9.72 20.53
C GLY A 324 4.92 8.24 20.75
N THR A 325 4.27 7.57 21.71
CA THR A 325 4.51 6.14 21.95
C THR A 325 3.28 5.34 22.36
N GLY A 326 3.06 4.17 21.74
CA GLY A 326 2.23 3.09 22.27
C GLY A 326 0.72 3.32 22.25
N GLN A 327 0.23 4.25 21.43
CA GLN A 327 -1.20 4.58 21.34
C GLN A 327 -1.98 3.49 20.59
N THR A 328 -3.27 3.38 20.85
CA THR A 328 -4.18 2.48 20.15
C THR A 328 -5.42 3.24 19.67
N ALA A 329 -5.75 3.08 18.39
CA ALA A 329 -6.93 3.66 17.76
C ALA A 329 -7.70 2.58 17.00
N THR A 330 -9.01 2.48 17.24
CA THR A 330 -9.93 1.66 16.45
C THR A 330 -11.08 2.53 15.98
N LEU A 331 -11.15 2.76 14.67
CA LEU A 331 -12.12 3.61 14.01
C LEU A 331 -13.02 2.74 13.14
N THR A 332 -14.33 2.75 13.39
CA THR A 332 -15.34 2.00 12.62
C THR A 332 -16.39 2.94 12.06
N GLN A 333 -16.67 2.86 10.76
CA GLN A 333 -17.78 3.55 10.12
C GLN A 333 -18.63 2.56 9.32
N ASN A 334 -19.95 2.71 9.40
CA ASN A 334 -20.90 1.85 8.70
C ASN A 334 -22.16 2.62 8.26
N GLY A 335 -22.22 3.01 6.99
CA GLY A 335 -23.37 3.70 6.42
C GLY A 335 -23.00 4.66 5.29
N GLU A 336 -23.57 5.87 5.27
CA GLU A 336 -23.35 6.83 4.17
C GLU A 336 -22.89 8.22 4.67
N PHE A 337 -21.80 8.75 4.11
CA PHE A 337 -21.28 10.10 4.41
C PHE A 337 -20.96 10.38 5.88
N ASN A 338 -20.53 9.36 6.65
CA ASN A 338 -20.04 9.56 8.01
C ASN A 338 -18.56 10.05 7.99
N ALA A 339 -18.15 10.84 8.98
CA ALA A 339 -16.79 11.39 9.11
C ALA A 339 -16.19 11.17 10.51
N ILE A 340 -14.98 10.59 10.62
CA ILE A 340 -14.20 10.55 11.88
C ILE A 340 -12.84 11.21 11.70
N THR A 341 -12.52 12.18 12.56
CA THR A 341 -11.19 12.77 12.74
C THR A 341 -10.65 12.41 14.12
N LEU A 342 -9.45 11.83 14.19
CA LEU A 342 -8.77 11.47 15.43
C LEU A 342 -7.34 12.04 15.50
N THR A 343 -7.02 12.61 16.66
CA THR A 343 -5.71 13.12 17.05
C THR A 343 -5.32 12.56 18.42
N GLN A 344 -4.11 12.02 18.52
CA GLN A 344 -3.53 11.43 19.74
C GLN A 344 -2.08 11.90 19.92
N ASP A 345 -1.82 12.81 20.85
CA ASP A 345 -0.49 13.32 21.20
C ASP A 345 -0.07 12.85 22.60
N GLY A 346 0.95 11.98 22.67
CA GLY A 346 1.54 11.50 23.91
C GLY A 346 1.64 9.98 24.02
N LEU A 347 1.41 9.46 25.24
CA LEU A 347 1.81 8.11 25.64
C LEU A 347 0.59 7.20 25.95
N GLN A 348 0.52 6.02 25.33
CA GLN A 348 -0.45 4.95 25.66
C GLN A 348 -1.93 5.39 25.69
N GLN A 349 -2.33 6.29 24.80
CA GLN A 349 -3.73 6.69 24.66
C GLN A 349 -4.54 5.63 23.93
N LEU A 350 -5.83 5.52 24.25
CA LEU A 350 -6.77 4.57 23.63
C LEU A 350 -8.01 5.30 23.13
N ALA A 351 -8.32 5.13 21.85
CA ALA A 351 -9.53 5.61 21.21
C ALA A 351 -10.27 4.47 20.49
N VAL A 352 -11.57 4.31 20.78
CA VAL A 352 -12.47 3.36 20.14
C VAL A 352 -13.72 4.10 19.71
N LEU A 353 -13.80 4.43 18.42
CA LEU A 353 -14.83 5.29 17.84
C LEU A 353 -15.64 4.52 16.79
N ASN A 354 -16.96 4.54 16.92
CA ASN A 354 -17.87 3.81 16.04
C ASN A 354 -18.97 4.75 15.53
N GLN A 355 -19.14 4.84 14.21
CA GLN A 355 -20.24 5.56 13.58
C GLN A 355 -21.12 4.61 12.76
N THR A 356 -22.43 4.83 12.86
CA THR A 356 -23.46 4.04 12.21
C THR A 356 -24.57 4.97 11.72
N GLY A 357 -25.10 4.75 10.52
CA GLY A 357 -26.14 5.60 9.93
C GLY A 357 -25.59 6.58 8.89
N SER A 358 -26.02 7.84 8.89
CA SER A 358 -25.66 8.79 7.83
C SER A 358 -25.34 10.21 8.30
N GLU A 359 -24.42 10.88 7.61
CA GLU A 359 -23.99 12.27 7.88
C GLU A 359 -23.47 12.53 9.31
N ASN A 360 -23.09 11.49 10.06
CA ASN A 360 -22.54 11.65 11.42
C ASN A 360 -21.08 12.14 11.38
N SER A 361 -20.68 12.95 12.36
CA SER A 361 -19.34 13.50 12.51
C SER A 361 -18.77 13.30 13.92
N MET A 362 -17.51 12.84 14.00
CA MET A 362 -16.70 12.79 15.21
C MET A 362 -15.39 13.55 15.01
N GLU A 363 -15.10 14.53 15.84
CA GLU A 363 -13.80 15.20 15.94
C GLU A 363 -13.23 14.97 17.34
N THR A 364 -12.05 14.38 17.45
CA THR A 364 -11.54 13.85 18.72
C THR A 364 -10.04 14.09 18.89
N SER A 365 -9.67 14.63 20.06
CA SER A 365 -8.31 15.00 20.46
C SER A 365 -7.98 14.41 21.83
N GLN A 366 -6.86 13.70 21.94
CA GLN A 366 -6.31 13.21 23.21
C GLN A 366 -4.86 13.72 23.38
N GLY A 367 -4.57 14.36 24.51
CA GLY A 367 -3.24 14.89 24.85
C GLY A 367 -2.73 14.40 26.20
N GLY A 368 -1.51 13.88 26.29
CA GLY A 368 -0.87 13.51 27.56
C GLY A 368 -0.55 12.01 27.73
N THR A 369 -1.22 11.31 28.65
CA THR A 369 -0.85 9.91 28.98
C THR A 369 -2.05 9.07 29.45
N SER A 370 -2.22 7.86 28.93
CA SER A 370 -3.24 6.89 29.37
C SER A 370 -4.69 7.40 29.32
N ASN A 371 -5.02 8.38 28.46
CA ASN A 371 -6.40 8.81 28.29
C ASN A 371 -7.15 7.76 27.45
N GLU A 372 -8.38 7.45 27.85
CA GLU A 372 -9.27 6.48 27.20
C GLU A 372 -10.53 7.21 26.67
N LEU A 373 -10.91 6.89 25.43
CA LEU A 373 -12.10 7.41 24.75
C LEU A 373 -12.82 6.25 24.07
N TYR A 374 -14.04 5.98 24.51
CA TYR A 374 -14.99 5.08 23.86
C TYR A 374 -16.20 5.90 23.43
N PHE A 375 -16.54 5.89 22.13
CA PHE A 375 -17.77 6.53 21.68
C PHE A 375 -18.46 5.78 20.54
N SER A 376 -19.81 5.81 20.55
CA SER A 376 -20.64 5.31 19.44
C SER A 376 -21.69 6.34 19.01
N GLN A 377 -21.81 6.59 17.71
CA GLN A 377 -22.94 7.30 17.09
C GLN A 377 -23.77 6.31 16.26
N ASP A 378 -25.10 6.41 16.33
CA ASP A 378 -26.05 5.61 15.53
C ASP A 378 -27.28 6.47 15.17
N GLY A 379 -27.39 6.93 13.93
CA GLY A 379 -28.50 7.79 13.50
C GLY A 379 -28.18 8.68 12.30
N GLU A 380 -28.94 9.75 12.11
CA GLU A 380 -28.72 10.79 11.10
C GLU A 380 -28.07 12.04 11.71
N GLY A 381 -26.97 12.55 11.13
CA GLY A 381 -26.48 13.92 11.34
C GLY A 381 -25.91 14.26 12.73
N ASN A 382 -25.48 13.28 13.53
CA ASN A 382 -24.95 13.55 14.87
C ASN A 382 -23.55 14.15 14.85
N GLN A 383 -23.21 14.93 15.88
CA GLN A 383 -21.91 15.58 16.04
C GLN A 383 -21.29 15.26 17.40
N LEU A 384 -20.02 14.86 17.41
CA LEU A 384 -19.21 14.64 18.60
C LEU A 384 -17.96 15.50 18.51
N LEU A 385 -17.66 16.27 19.56
CA LEU A 385 -16.39 16.95 19.76
C LEU A 385 -15.81 16.54 21.11
N VAL A 386 -14.63 15.94 21.12
CA VAL A 386 -13.92 15.55 22.37
C VAL A 386 -12.52 16.12 22.40
N ASP A 387 -12.17 16.78 23.51
CA ASP A 387 -10.81 17.19 23.85
C ASP A 387 -10.47 16.67 25.26
N GLN A 388 -9.53 15.72 25.36
CA GLN A 388 -9.06 15.13 26.62
C GLN A 388 -7.58 15.43 26.85
N THR A 389 -7.25 16.29 27.82
CA THR A 389 -5.87 16.64 28.16
C THR A 389 -5.46 16.20 29.58
N GLY A 390 -4.28 15.58 29.70
CA GLY A 390 -3.69 15.16 30.97
C GLY A 390 -3.53 13.65 31.11
N THR A 391 -3.88 13.09 32.27
CA THR A 391 -3.52 11.70 32.65
C THR A 391 -4.67 10.83 33.17
N ASP A 392 -4.81 9.63 32.61
CA ASP A 392 -5.82 8.63 33.01
C ASP A 392 -7.29 9.14 32.94
N ASN A 393 -7.60 10.07 32.03
CA ASN A 393 -8.97 10.56 31.86
C ASN A 393 -9.78 9.62 30.96
N LEU A 394 -11.07 9.43 31.26
CA LEU A 394 -11.99 8.54 30.56
C LEU A 394 -13.20 9.30 30.02
N VAL A 395 -13.47 9.14 28.73
CA VAL A 395 -14.78 9.39 28.11
C VAL A 395 -15.37 8.05 27.68
N ASP A 396 -16.60 7.79 28.08
CA ASP A 396 -17.44 6.70 27.61
C ASP A 396 -18.78 7.30 27.15
N GLY A 397 -19.25 6.98 25.95
CA GLY A 397 -20.52 7.53 25.51
C GLY A 397 -21.17 6.96 24.27
N THR A 398 -22.45 7.24 24.17
CA THR A 398 -23.30 6.86 23.03
C THR A 398 -24.27 7.99 22.68
N SER A 399 -24.48 8.21 21.38
CA SER A 399 -25.57 9.02 20.86
C SER A 399 -26.31 8.22 19.79
N THR A 400 -27.54 7.84 20.11
CA THR A 400 -28.45 7.04 19.26
C THR A 400 -29.75 7.81 18.97
N ALA A 401 -29.60 9.14 18.83
CA ALA A 401 -30.63 10.09 18.44
C ALA A 401 -30.29 10.65 17.04
N ASP A 402 -31.15 11.49 16.47
CA ASP A 402 -30.84 12.21 15.23
C ASP A 402 -30.42 13.66 15.52
N PHE A 403 -29.58 14.25 14.66
CA PHE A 403 -29.12 15.65 14.70
C PHE A 403 -28.64 16.13 16.08
N SER A 404 -28.06 15.22 16.87
CA SER A 404 -27.70 15.48 18.26
C SER A 404 -26.19 15.70 18.43
N SER A 405 -25.84 16.61 19.34
CA SER A 405 -24.49 17.13 19.55
C SER A 405 -23.98 16.80 20.96
N VAL A 406 -22.74 16.32 21.04
CA VAL A 406 -22.03 16.04 22.30
C VAL A 406 -20.66 16.71 22.26
N GLU A 407 -20.44 17.68 23.15
CA GLU A 407 -19.16 18.37 23.36
C GLU A 407 -18.59 17.97 24.73
N ILE A 408 -17.37 17.44 24.77
CA ILE A 408 -16.70 17.03 26.02
C ILE A 408 -15.28 17.57 26.07
N THR A 409 -15.00 18.43 27.04
CA THR A 409 -13.66 18.92 27.37
C THR A 409 -13.25 18.40 28.74
N GLN A 410 -12.22 17.55 28.80
CA GLN A 410 -11.60 17.10 30.04
C GLN A 410 -10.17 17.63 30.15
N SER A 411 -9.80 18.14 31.32
CA SER A 411 -8.43 18.56 31.61
C SER A 411 -8.01 18.18 33.02
N GLY A 412 -6.82 17.61 33.18
CA GLY A 412 -6.27 17.18 34.48
C GLY A 412 -6.15 15.66 34.59
N ALA A 413 -6.58 15.05 35.69
CA ALA A 413 -6.27 13.64 35.95
C ALA A 413 -7.44 12.81 36.50
N ASN A 414 -7.57 11.56 36.03
CA ASN A 414 -8.56 10.58 36.51
C ASN A 414 -10.02 11.06 36.37
N ASN A 415 -10.31 12.06 35.51
CA ASN A 415 -11.67 12.53 35.29
C ASN A 415 -12.45 11.54 34.40
N GLN A 416 -13.72 11.35 34.70
CA GLN A 416 -14.60 10.39 34.02
C GLN A 416 -15.87 11.11 33.54
N SER A 417 -16.23 10.91 32.28
CA SER A 417 -17.47 11.42 31.69
C SER A 417 -18.21 10.27 31.00
N LEU A 418 -19.39 9.95 31.51
CA LEU A 418 -20.31 8.98 30.92
C LEU A 418 -21.49 9.72 30.28
N THR A 419 -21.70 9.56 28.96
CA THR A 419 -22.73 10.30 28.22
C THR A 419 -23.64 9.38 27.40
N GLU A 420 -24.96 9.53 27.53
CA GLU A 420 -25.95 8.71 26.82
C GLU A 420 -27.08 9.59 26.28
N GLN A 421 -27.19 9.71 24.95
CA GLN A 421 -28.34 10.28 24.26
C GLN A 421 -29.11 9.16 23.55
N SER A 422 -30.04 8.50 24.24
CA SER A 422 -30.56 7.19 23.80
C SER A 422 -31.79 7.24 22.88
N ILE A 423 -32.59 8.31 22.90
CA ILE A 423 -33.78 8.46 22.04
C ILE A 423 -34.06 9.95 21.80
N GLY A 424 -34.23 10.40 20.55
CA GLY A 424 -34.82 11.72 20.25
C GLY A 424 -34.22 12.40 19.02
N SER A 425 -34.30 13.72 19.00
CA SER A 425 -33.68 14.59 17.99
C SER A 425 -33.16 15.89 18.60
N ASP A 426 -32.20 16.55 17.96
CA ASP A 426 -31.76 17.91 18.31
C ASP A 426 -31.25 18.08 19.76
N ASN A 427 -30.69 17.01 20.36
CA ASN A 427 -30.22 17.04 21.74
C ASN A 427 -28.78 17.56 21.84
N SER A 428 -28.46 18.29 22.91
CA SER A 428 -27.14 18.88 23.16
C SER A 428 -26.63 18.52 24.55
N ILE A 429 -25.43 17.92 24.61
CA ILE A 429 -24.63 17.75 25.82
C ILE A 429 -23.37 18.60 25.70
N VAL A 430 -23.06 19.37 26.75
CA VAL A 430 -21.74 20.01 26.94
C VAL A 430 -21.21 19.60 28.31
N VAL A 431 -20.08 18.89 28.36
CA VAL A 431 -19.40 18.50 29.61
C VAL A 431 -18.02 19.15 29.65
N SER A 432 -17.78 19.99 30.66
CA SER A 432 -16.46 20.55 30.95
C SER A 432 -16.00 20.11 32.33
N GLN A 433 -14.85 19.43 32.39
CA GLN A 433 -14.23 18.95 33.62
C GLN A 433 -12.77 19.44 33.70
N THR A 434 -12.41 20.10 34.80
CA THR A 434 -11.03 20.45 35.15
C THR A 434 -10.61 19.75 36.43
N ASP A 435 -9.31 19.76 36.74
CA ASP A 435 -8.73 19.23 37.99
C ASP A 435 -8.79 17.68 38.08
N ASN A 436 -9.22 17.07 39.20
CA ASN A 436 -8.94 15.64 39.45
C ASN A 436 -10.13 14.80 39.93
N ALA A 437 -10.22 13.57 39.41
CA ALA A 437 -11.17 12.54 39.84
C ALA A 437 -12.65 12.96 39.79
N ASN A 438 -13.01 13.88 38.89
CA ASN A 438 -14.39 14.32 38.72
C ASN A 438 -15.17 13.33 37.86
N LEU A 439 -16.36 12.96 38.31
CA LEU A 439 -17.30 12.08 37.59
C LEU A 439 -18.48 12.92 37.09
N SER A 440 -18.71 12.87 35.78
CA SER A 440 -19.89 13.40 35.11
C SER A 440 -20.70 12.22 34.55
N SER A 441 -22.01 12.24 34.74
CA SER A 441 -22.94 11.34 34.06
C SER A 441 -24.09 12.15 33.49
N VAL A 442 -24.31 12.07 32.18
CA VAL A 442 -25.37 12.81 31.48
C VAL A 442 -26.20 11.85 30.63
N PHE A 443 -27.47 11.72 30.97
CA PHE A 443 -28.47 10.95 30.22
C PHE A 443 -29.54 11.89 29.65
N GLN A 444 -29.85 11.77 28.35
CA GLN A 444 -30.91 12.51 27.67
C GLN A 444 -31.82 11.59 26.84
N ALA A 445 -33.13 11.77 26.98
CA ALA A 445 -34.14 11.16 26.11
C ALA A 445 -35.35 12.08 25.84
N GLY A 446 -35.84 12.08 24.60
CA GLY A 446 -36.75 13.07 24.02
C GLY A 446 -36.00 14.09 23.14
N SER A 447 -36.67 15.09 22.58
CA SER A 447 -36.05 16.04 21.62
C SER A 447 -35.75 17.43 22.19
N PHE A 448 -34.78 18.15 21.63
CA PHE A 448 -34.39 19.51 22.00
C PHE A 448 -33.93 19.66 23.47
N ASN A 449 -33.35 18.62 24.07
CA ASN A 449 -32.80 18.72 25.42
C ASN A 449 -31.41 19.34 25.41
N SER A 450 -31.11 20.19 26.38
CA SER A 450 -29.78 20.78 26.59
C SER A 450 -29.30 20.50 28.01
N ALA A 451 -28.14 19.86 28.11
CA ALA A 451 -27.44 19.54 29.36
C ALA A 451 -26.06 20.21 29.36
N THR A 452 -25.76 20.98 30.40
CA THR A 452 -24.42 21.52 30.65
C THR A 452 -23.91 21.00 31.98
N VAL A 453 -22.72 20.39 31.99
CA VAL A 453 -21.95 20.08 33.21
C VAL A 453 -20.69 20.93 33.21
N THR A 454 -20.39 21.56 34.33
CA THR A 454 -19.12 22.27 34.54
C THR A 454 -18.59 21.93 35.93
N GLN A 455 -17.44 21.24 35.97
CA GLN A 455 -16.82 20.76 37.20
C GLN A 455 -15.37 21.25 37.28
N SER A 456 -15.06 22.11 38.24
CA SER A 456 -13.68 22.44 38.65
C SER A 456 -13.46 22.09 40.12
N GLY A 457 -12.60 21.13 40.43
CA GLY A 457 -12.41 20.65 41.81
C GLY A 457 -11.94 19.20 41.91
N ASN A 458 -11.98 18.61 43.11
CA ASN A 458 -11.51 17.24 43.33
C ASN A 458 -12.64 16.30 43.80
N ASN A 459 -12.80 15.14 43.18
CA ASN A 459 -13.79 14.10 43.53
C ASN A 459 -15.26 14.55 43.44
N MET A 460 -15.58 15.44 42.49
CA MET A 460 -16.94 15.96 42.33
C MET A 460 -17.78 15.03 41.47
N ILE A 461 -19.03 14.79 41.86
CA ILE A 461 -19.96 13.90 41.14
C ILE A 461 -21.16 14.72 40.65
N SER A 462 -21.33 14.77 39.33
CA SER A 462 -22.46 15.36 38.64
C SER A 462 -23.31 14.27 37.99
N THR A 463 -24.63 14.42 38.04
CA THR A 463 -25.56 13.53 37.34
C THR A 463 -26.72 14.34 36.80
N ILE A 464 -26.83 14.41 35.47
CA ILE A 464 -27.97 14.99 34.76
C ILE A 464 -28.77 13.84 34.13
N THR A 465 -30.08 13.87 34.32
CA THR A 465 -31.01 12.96 33.65
C THR A 465 -32.18 13.77 33.14
N GLN A 466 -32.30 13.93 31.82
CA GLN A 466 -33.39 14.64 31.16
C GLN A 466 -34.28 13.67 30.41
N ASN A 467 -35.59 13.73 30.69
CA ASN A 467 -36.61 12.93 30.01
C ASN A 467 -37.72 13.87 29.52
N GLY A 468 -38.09 13.78 28.25
CA GLY A 468 -39.09 14.64 27.60
C GLY A 468 -38.45 15.65 26.64
N ASN A 469 -39.22 16.66 26.21
CA ASN A 469 -38.79 17.57 25.15
C ASN A 469 -38.51 18.98 25.67
N GLY A 470 -37.45 19.62 25.17
CA GLY A 470 -37.13 21.02 25.46
C GLY A 470 -36.61 21.28 26.88
N ASN A 471 -36.07 20.27 27.57
CA ASN A 471 -35.52 20.46 28.91
C ASN A 471 -34.17 21.21 28.84
N THR A 472 -33.91 22.10 29.80
CA THR A 472 -32.58 22.67 30.04
C THR A 472 -32.11 22.32 31.45
N ALA A 473 -30.92 21.74 31.57
CA ALA A 473 -30.30 21.38 32.85
C ALA A 473 -28.86 21.88 32.86
N ASN A 474 -28.46 22.52 33.96
CA ASN A 474 -27.10 23.00 34.15
C ASN A 474 -26.62 22.60 35.55
N ALA A 475 -25.51 21.87 35.62
CA ALA A 475 -24.87 21.42 36.84
C ALA A 475 -23.46 22.01 36.93
N VAL A 476 -23.32 23.08 37.72
CA VAL A 476 -22.02 23.70 38.04
C VAL A 476 -21.56 23.25 39.42
N GLN A 477 -20.32 22.77 39.53
CA GLN A 477 -19.65 22.42 40.79
C GLN A 477 -18.26 23.09 40.84
N GLN A 478 -17.92 23.62 42.01
CA GLN A 478 -16.74 24.46 42.33
C GLN A 478 -16.31 24.23 43.79
#